data_AF-A0A4D6WLE3-F1
#
_entry.id   AF-A0A4D6WLE3-F1
#
_cell.length_a   1.000
_cell.length_b   1.000
_cell.length_c   1.000
_cell.angle_alpha   90.00
_cell.angle_beta   90.00
_cell.angle_gamma   90.00
#
_symmetry.space_group_name_H-M   'P 1'
#
loop_
_entity.id
_entity.type
_entity.pdbx_description
1 polymer ?
#
loop_
_entity_poly.entity_id
_entity_poly.type
_entity_poly.pdbx_seq_one_letter_code
_entity_poly.pdbx_strand_id
1 'polypeptide(L)'
;MILLHTIFENYCKHFNELDYTFFKSNARYKKNFINLSHLNQHKPIAISKLYNYIHKSSNKFLQNYSDYKFISRNFWNEFINQYWQETIFISNSNYLSESYINKLKNKNLSIYKKNDYKNFLSEFSRDLINGKIPIEFNSNINSRQKVTSSLITYNNNTYVKFIWKKGINWYIVGLYLKYLSIVKQILNPIKILNFKRIELNSLPIFAISNQYNQIIMSESADQLILQKDLWHSLYNWYNAFLVKKIYTGLLFINPKDALEYKEYIISKYLKANYSNNLKFFIGHLNFYYKLLYSSKKNTEFRLIPDLKEISDLLSKYQYYKNINFDKQQRYGNNYFQGQPIYIIKPILVKNKNTNKKDYINYFYNMPKRNAFIKCKAIFLNYDTAITAWNKFKLEHSYYKLPKKPFIHVSNLEYFLKISNDYDKDNYFVFIPSIQTYNFIKKDKQVKDMNLVKYFCINKSIYIKSLFKRIVWSLSSRQPVNW
;
A
#
# COMPACT_ATOMS: atom_id res chain seq x y z
N MET A 1 -29.11 15.89 -26.90
CA MET A 1 -28.44 16.21 -25.61
C MET A 1 -29.41 16.38 -24.44
N ILE A 2 -30.57 17.04 -24.62
CA ILE A 2 -31.54 17.27 -23.53
C ILE A 2 -32.06 15.97 -22.89
N LEU A 3 -32.35 14.94 -23.70
CA LEU A 3 -32.83 13.64 -23.20
C LEU A 3 -31.77 12.89 -22.37
N LEU A 4 -30.49 13.10 -22.68
CA LEU A 4 -29.38 12.50 -21.95
C LEU A 4 -29.15 13.23 -20.62
N HIS A 5 -29.34 14.55 -20.59
CA HIS A 5 -29.30 15.37 -19.38
C HIS A 5 -30.44 15.02 -18.42
N THR A 6 -31.68 14.88 -18.92
CA THR A 6 -32.84 14.53 -18.08
C THR A 6 -32.76 13.10 -17.53
N ILE A 7 -32.23 12.14 -18.31
CA ILE A 7 -31.92 10.80 -17.82
C ILE A 7 -30.86 10.86 -16.72
N PHE A 8 -29.82 11.69 -16.87
CA PHE A 8 -28.75 11.83 -15.89
C PHE A 8 -29.24 12.49 -14.59
N GLU A 9 -30.04 13.56 -14.67
CA GLU A 9 -30.65 14.21 -13.51
C GLU A 9 -31.61 13.29 -12.76
N ASN A 10 -32.47 12.55 -13.47
CA ASN A 10 -33.39 11.60 -12.84
C ASN A 10 -32.64 10.42 -12.21
N TYR A 11 -31.56 9.96 -12.83
CA TYR A 11 -30.69 8.94 -12.25
C TYR A 11 -30.05 9.45 -10.95
N CYS A 12 -29.50 10.66 -10.95
CA CYS A 12 -28.88 11.26 -9.76
C CYS A 12 -29.89 11.51 -8.62
N LYS A 13 -31.14 11.89 -8.93
CA LYS A 13 -32.18 12.11 -7.90
C LYS A 13 -32.62 10.80 -7.22
N HIS A 14 -32.82 9.72 -7.96
CA HIS A 14 -33.31 8.45 -7.40
C HIS A 14 -32.21 7.54 -6.82
N PHE A 15 -30.93 7.77 -7.16
CA PHE A 15 -29.83 6.94 -6.63
C PHE A 15 -29.57 7.17 -5.13
N ASN A 16 -29.79 8.38 -4.63
CA ASN A 16 -29.62 8.73 -3.21
C ASN A 16 -30.60 7.98 -2.29
N GLU A 17 -31.77 7.59 -2.79
CA GLU A 17 -32.77 6.80 -2.03
C GLU A 17 -32.37 5.32 -1.93
N LEU A 18 -31.73 4.77 -2.97
CA LEU A 18 -31.26 3.38 -2.99
C LEU A 18 -30.05 3.17 -2.06
N ASP A 19 -29.16 4.15 -1.95
CA ASP A 19 -27.96 4.08 -1.09
C ASP A 19 -28.31 3.95 0.40
N TYR A 20 -29.39 4.60 0.87
CA TYR A 20 -29.83 4.47 2.27
C TYR A 20 -30.19 3.02 2.63
N THR A 21 -30.74 2.26 1.68
CA THR A 21 -31.10 0.84 1.88
C THR A 21 -29.89 -0.10 1.80
N PHE A 22 -28.93 0.19 0.91
CA PHE A 22 -27.74 -0.64 0.68
C PHE A 22 -26.68 -0.50 1.78
N PHE A 23 -26.58 0.66 2.44
CA PHE A 23 -25.66 0.85 3.56
C PHE A 23 -26.13 0.16 4.86
N LYS A 24 -27.44 -0.01 5.05
CA LYS A 24 -28.01 -0.69 6.23
C LYS A 24 -27.75 -2.21 6.23
N SER A 25 -27.62 -2.83 5.05
CA SER A 25 -27.34 -4.27 4.91
C SER A 25 -25.86 -4.61 5.09
N ASN A 26 -24.94 -3.76 4.61
CA ASN A 26 -23.49 -4.02 4.67
C ASN A 26 -22.85 -3.84 6.06
N ALA A 27 -23.47 -3.08 6.96
CA ALA A 27 -22.96 -2.91 8.33
C ALA A 27 -23.02 -4.20 9.18
N ARG A 28 -23.84 -5.20 8.78
CA ARG A 28 -23.99 -6.47 9.51
C ARG A 28 -22.96 -7.55 9.13
N TYR A 29 -22.28 -7.45 7.99
CA TYR A 29 -21.43 -8.53 7.46
C TYR A 29 -19.95 -8.47 7.85
N LYS A 30 -19.51 -7.48 8.63
CA LYS A 30 -18.07 -7.21 8.85
C LYS A 30 -17.42 -7.88 10.05
N LYS A 31 -18.03 -8.93 10.65
CA LYS A 31 -17.52 -9.48 11.92
C LYS A 31 -16.75 -10.80 11.88
N ASN A 32 -16.76 -11.60 10.81
CA ASN A 32 -16.12 -12.92 10.86
C ASN A 32 -15.26 -13.22 9.62
N PHE A 33 -13.93 -13.10 9.74
CA PHE A 33 -12.97 -13.82 8.91
C PHE A 33 -11.72 -14.17 9.72
N ILE A 34 -11.50 -15.46 9.96
CA ILE A 34 -10.24 -16.04 10.45
C ILE A 34 -9.86 -17.22 9.54
N ASN A 35 -8.59 -17.19 9.12
CA ASN A 35 -7.68 -18.22 8.61
C ASN A 35 -8.21 -19.58 8.11
N LEU A 36 -7.72 -19.98 6.93
CA LEU A 36 -7.44 -21.39 6.62
C LEU A 36 -6.20 -21.52 5.74
N SER A 37 -5.19 -22.18 6.30
CA SER A 37 -3.99 -22.69 5.65
C SER A 37 -4.10 -24.21 5.51
N HIS A 38 -3.48 -24.76 4.46
CA HIS A 38 -3.26 -26.17 4.15
C HIS A 38 -4.45 -26.98 3.58
N LEU A 39 -4.30 -27.45 2.33
CA LEU A 39 -4.17 -28.88 2.00
C LEU A 39 -3.94 -29.06 0.49
N ASN A 40 -2.84 -29.74 0.15
CA ASN A 40 -2.52 -30.33 -1.14
C ASN A 40 -3.17 -31.72 -1.25
N GLN A 41 -3.47 -32.16 -2.48
CA GLN A 41 -3.06 -33.43 -3.11
C GLN A 41 -4.10 -33.96 -4.11
N HIS A 42 -3.59 -34.42 -5.26
CA HIS A 42 -4.30 -34.91 -6.44
C HIS A 42 -5.03 -36.26 -6.25
N LYS A 43 -6.12 -36.48 -7.00
CA LYS A 43 -6.36 -37.66 -7.88
C LYS A 43 -7.70 -37.53 -8.67
N PRO A 44 -7.80 -38.08 -9.89
CA PRO A 44 -9.00 -38.01 -10.74
C PRO A 44 -9.91 -39.24 -10.53
N ILE A 45 -11.24 -39.08 -10.63
CA ILE A 45 -12.19 -40.22 -10.64
C ILE A 45 -13.17 -40.08 -11.80
N ALA A 46 -13.27 -41.17 -12.55
CA ALA A 46 -14.09 -41.39 -13.74
C ALA A 46 -15.59 -41.48 -13.41
N ILE A 47 -16.43 -40.88 -14.24
CA ILE A 47 -17.89 -40.97 -14.19
C ILE A 47 -18.39 -41.38 -15.59
N SER A 48 -18.52 -42.68 -15.85
CA SER A 48 -19.03 -43.19 -17.13
C SER A 48 -20.17 -44.22 -17.02
N LYS A 49 -20.84 -44.35 -15.86
CA LYS A 49 -21.90 -45.38 -15.69
C LYS A 49 -23.27 -44.89 -15.21
N LEU A 50 -23.53 -43.59 -15.12
CA LEU A 50 -24.81 -43.08 -14.58
C LEU A 50 -25.87 -42.67 -15.63
N TYR A 51 -25.58 -42.78 -16.93
CA TYR A 51 -26.45 -42.20 -17.98
C TYR A 51 -27.72 -43.02 -18.31
N ASN A 52 -27.77 -44.32 -17.98
CA ASN A 52 -28.85 -45.18 -18.49
C ASN A 52 -30.11 -45.24 -17.62
N TYR A 53 -30.10 -44.73 -16.39
CA TYR A 53 -31.27 -44.84 -15.49
C TYR A 53 -32.21 -43.62 -15.51
N ILE A 54 -31.76 -42.46 -16.01
CA ILE A 54 -32.53 -41.21 -15.95
C ILE A 54 -33.49 -41.06 -17.15
N HIS A 55 -33.27 -41.78 -18.25
CA HIS A 55 -34.05 -41.60 -19.49
C HIS A 55 -35.41 -42.31 -19.55
N LYS A 56 -35.80 -43.10 -18.53
CA LYS A 56 -37.06 -43.88 -18.57
C LYS A 56 -38.25 -43.25 -17.85
N SER A 57 -38.06 -42.23 -17.01
CA SER A 57 -39.14 -41.62 -16.22
C SER A 57 -39.71 -40.31 -16.78
N SER A 58 -39.08 -39.68 -17.77
CA SER A 58 -39.49 -38.37 -18.30
C SER A 58 -40.54 -38.41 -19.42
N ASN A 59 -40.78 -39.56 -20.05
CA ASN A 59 -41.67 -39.65 -21.22
C ASN A 59 -43.18 -39.70 -20.90
N LYS A 60 -43.59 -39.91 -19.64
CA LYS A 60 -45.03 -40.01 -19.28
C LYS A 60 -45.71 -38.68 -18.94
N PHE A 61 -44.97 -37.59 -18.77
CA PHE A 61 -45.52 -36.26 -18.38
C PHE A 61 -45.63 -35.26 -19.54
N LEU A 62 -45.35 -35.67 -20.78
CA LEU A 62 -45.04 -34.78 -21.91
C LEU A 62 -46.21 -34.47 -22.86
N GLN A 63 -47.41 -35.03 -22.66
CA GLN A 63 -48.52 -34.87 -23.62
C GLN A 63 -49.52 -33.73 -23.32
N ASN A 64 -49.49 -33.08 -22.14
CA ASN A 64 -50.59 -32.19 -21.72
C ASN A 64 -50.27 -30.69 -21.55
N TYR A 65 -49.23 -30.14 -22.19
CA TYR A 65 -48.97 -28.69 -22.12
C TYR A 65 -48.70 -28.09 -23.50
N SER A 66 -49.76 -27.62 -24.16
CA SER A 66 -49.70 -27.02 -25.49
C SER A 66 -50.24 -25.59 -25.60
N ASP A 67 -50.22 -24.77 -24.54
CA ASP A 67 -50.65 -23.36 -24.59
C ASP A 67 -49.72 -22.38 -23.87
N TYR A 68 -48.41 -22.50 -24.04
CA TYR A 68 -47.50 -21.45 -23.57
C TYR A 68 -47.43 -20.29 -24.57
N LYS A 69 -48.03 -19.15 -24.22
CA LYS A 69 -47.89 -17.89 -24.95
C LYS A 69 -46.42 -17.45 -24.90
N PHE A 70 -45.77 -17.34 -26.07
CA PHE A 70 -44.41 -16.84 -26.14
C PHE A 70 -44.35 -15.41 -25.57
N ILE A 71 -43.39 -15.15 -24.70
CA ILE A 71 -43.14 -13.81 -24.16
C ILE A 71 -42.55 -12.98 -25.30
N SER A 72 -43.34 -12.08 -25.89
CA SER A 72 -42.84 -11.11 -26.86
C SER A 72 -41.96 -10.08 -26.16
N ARG A 73 -40.89 -9.67 -26.82
CA ARG A 73 -39.99 -8.64 -26.29
C ARG A 73 -40.47 -7.29 -26.79
N ASN A 74 -40.54 -6.33 -25.88
CA ASN A 74 -40.74 -4.93 -26.27
C ASN A 74 -39.42 -4.36 -26.80
N PHE A 75 -39.50 -3.43 -27.75
CA PHE A 75 -38.35 -2.72 -28.31
C PHE A 75 -37.37 -2.19 -27.24
N TRP A 76 -37.91 -1.65 -26.14
CA TRP A 76 -37.11 -1.19 -25.01
C TRP A 76 -36.30 -2.30 -24.34
N ASN A 77 -36.85 -3.51 -24.22
CA ASN A 77 -36.12 -4.64 -23.66
C ASN A 77 -34.98 -5.06 -24.58
N GLU A 78 -35.16 -4.97 -25.90
CA GLU A 78 -34.08 -5.25 -26.87
C GLU A 78 -32.98 -4.19 -26.77
N PHE A 79 -33.35 -2.92 -26.73
CA PHE A 79 -32.40 -1.81 -26.58
C PHE A 79 -31.59 -1.91 -25.28
N ILE A 80 -32.27 -2.18 -24.15
CA ILE A 80 -31.61 -2.34 -22.83
C ILE A 80 -30.67 -3.54 -22.84
N ASN A 81 -31.09 -4.69 -23.39
CA ASN A 81 -30.25 -5.89 -23.45
C ASN A 81 -29.04 -5.72 -24.38
N GLN A 82 -29.19 -4.97 -25.47
CA GLN A 82 -28.13 -4.74 -26.42
C GLN A 82 -27.07 -3.76 -25.87
N TYR A 83 -27.50 -2.67 -25.23
CA TYR A 83 -26.58 -1.56 -24.89
C TYR A 83 -26.31 -1.35 -23.39
N TRP A 84 -27.13 -1.87 -22.47
CA TRP A 84 -27.01 -1.57 -21.04
C TRP A 84 -26.81 -2.78 -20.14
N GLN A 85 -27.65 -3.80 -20.24
CA GLN A 85 -27.56 -4.96 -19.37
C GLN A 85 -28.31 -6.15 -19.97
N GLU A 86 -27.61 -7.26 -20.14
CA GLU A 86 -28.18 -8.54 -20.51
C GLU A 86 -28.12 -9.51 -19.32
N THR A 87 -29.21 -10.22 -19.05
CA THR A 87 -29.22 -11.30 -18.05
C THR A 87 -29.15 -12.64 -18.76
N ILE A 88 -28.09 -13.40 -18.49
CA ILE A 88 -27.85 -14.70 -19.12
C ILE A 88 -28.09 -15.80 -18.10
N PHE A 89 -28.90 -16.77 -18.49
CA PHE A 89 -29.14 -17.98 -17.71
C PHE A 89 -28.47 -19.15 -18.42
N ILE A 90 -27.56 -19.84 -17.71
CA ILE A 90 -26.92 -21.06 -18.18
C ILE A 90 -27.48 -22.22 -17.38
N SER A 91 -28.18 -23.13 -18.05
CA SER A 91 -28.76 -24.35 -17.44
C SER A 91 -28.33 -25.58 -18.24
N ASN A 92 -28.42 -26.76 -17.62
CA ASN A 92 -28.26 -28.01 -18.35
C ASN A 92 -29.36 -28.15 -19.42
N SER A 93 -29.00 -28.71 -20.57
CA SER A 93 -29.98 -29.01 -21.62
C SER A 93 -30.89 -30.16 -21.17
N ASN A 94 -32.19 -29.98 -21.41
CA ASN A 94 -33.21 -31.02 -21.27
C ASN A 94 -34.07 -31.01 -22.53
N TYR A 95 -34.68 -32.14 -22.87
CA TYR A 95 -35.56 -32.30 -24.03
C TYR A 95 -36.63 -31.19 -24.14
N LEU A 96 -37.21 -30.78 -23.00
CA LEU A 96 -38.15 -29.66 -22.93
C LEU A 96 -37.53 -28.33 -23.38
N SER A 97 -36.32 -28.04 -22.91
CA SER A 97 -35.59 -26.82 -23.29
C SER A 97 -35.17 -26.83 -24.76
N GLU A 98 -34.77 -27.99 -25.29
CA GLU A 98 -34.40 -28.14 -26.70
C GLU A 98 -35.62 -27.99 -27.61
N SER A 99 -36.75 -28.61 -27.24
CA SER A 99 -38.03 -28.45 -27.94
C SER A 99 -38.47 -26.99 -27.95
N TYR A 100 -38.35 -26.29 -26.82
CA TYR A 100 -38.66 -24.86 -26.72
C TYR A 100 -37.72 -23.99 -27.57
N ILE A 101 -36.41 -24.24 -27.51
CA ILE A 101 -35.40 -23.53 -28.33
C ILE A 101 -35.66 -23.76 -29.83
N ASN A 102 -36.01 -24.99 -30.24
CA ASN A 102 -36.31 -25.30 -31.63
C ASN A 102 -37.62 -24.63 -32.08
N LYS A 103 -38.65 -24.57 -31.24
CA LYS A 103 -39.86 -23.79 -31.51
C LYS A 103 -39.56 -22.28 -31.64
N LEU A 104 -38.68 -21.72 -30.81
CA LEU A 104 -38.25 -20.33 -30.92
C LEU A 104 -37.49 -20.06 -32.23
N LYS A 105 -36.58 -20.96 -32.62
CA LYS A 105 -35.84 -20.88 -33.89
C LYS A 105 -36.78 -20.95 -35.10
N ASN A 106 -37.70 -21.91 -35.11
CA ASN A 106 -38.65 -22.09 -36.21
C ASN A 106 -39.61 -20.89 -36.36
N LYS A 107 -39.90 -20.19 -35.26
CA LYS A 107 -40.71 -18.96 -35.27
C LYS A 107 -39.89 -17.67 -35.50
N ASN A 108 -38.58 -17.76 -35.78
CA ASN A 108 -37.66 -16.62 -35.88
C ASN A 108 -37.61 -15.70 -34.64
N LEU A 109 -37.98 -16.22 -33.47
CA LEU A 109 -37.95 -15.51 -32.19
C LEU A 109 -36.65 -15.77 -31.41
N SER A 110 -35.67 -16.44 -32.02
CA SER A 110 -34.36 -16.69 -31.42
C SER A 110 -33.52 -15.40 -31.39
N ILE A 111 -32.99 -15.09 -30.20
CA ILE A 111 -32.21 -13.87 -29.90
C ILE A 111 -30.99 -13.71 -30.81
N TYR A 112 -30.30 -14.81 -31.08
CA TYR A 112 -29.05 -14.83 -31.81
C TYR A 112 -29.19 -15.69 -33.06
N LYS A 113 -28.99 -15.07 -34.23
CA LYS A 113 -28.81 -15.83 -35.48
C LYS A 113 -27.44 -16.53 -35.44
N LYS A 114 -27.21 -17.52 -36.30
CA LYS A 114 -26.03 -18.40 -36.25
C LYS A 114 -24.69 -17.63 -36.18
N ASN A 115 -24.56 -16.52 -36.90
CA ASN A 115 -23.36 -15.66 -36.85
C ASN A 115 -23.32 -14.78 -35.59
N ASP A 116 -24.44 -14.23 -35.16
CA ASP A 116 -24.52 -13.37 -33.98
C ASP A 116 -24.23 -14.15 -32.69
N TYR A 117 -24.57 -15.44 -32.65
CA TYR A 117 -24.28 -16.31 -31.51
C TYR A 117 -22.77 -16.50 -31.31
N LYS A 118 -22.00 -16.61 -32.40
CA LYS A 118 -20.54 -16.71 -32.32
C LYS A 118 -19.92 -15.43 -31.78
N ASN A 119 -20.42 -14.27 -32.22
CA ASN A 119 -19.98 -12.97 -31.73
C ASN A 119 -20.34 -12.78 -30.25
N PHE A 120 -21.58 -13.10 -29.87
CA PHE A 120 -22.02 -13.12 -28.48
C PHE A 120 -21.10 -13.98 -27.60
N LEU A 121 -20.83 -15.22 -27.98
CA LEU A 121 -19.97 -16.11 -27.20
C LEU A 121 -18.54 -15.56 -27.07
N SER A 122 -18.00 -14.97 -28.14
CA SER A 122 -16.67 -14.37 -28.13
C SER A 122 -16.60 -13.16 -27.19
N GLU A 123 -17.60 -12.27 -27.25
CA GLU A 123 -17.66 -11.10 -26.38
C GLU A 123 -17.92 -11.47 -24.92
N PHE A 124 -18.87 -12.38 -24.68
CA PHE A 124 -19.22 -12.87 -23.36
C PHE A 124 -18.03 -13.58 -22.69
N SER A 125 -17.35 -14.47 -23.41
CA SER A 125 -16.15 -15.15 -22.89
C SER A 125 -15.02 -14.18 -22.57
N ARG A 126 -14.74 -13.22 -23.47
CA ARG A 126 -13.75 -12.15 -23.24
C ARG A 126 -14.08 -11.33 -21.99
N ASP A 127 -15.34 -10.92 -21.83
CA ASP A 127 -15.74 -10.12 -20.67
C ASP A 127 -15.78 -10.94 -19.37
N LEU A 128 -16.13 -12.22 -19.43
CA LEU A 128 -16.07 -13.11 -18.28
C LEU A 128 -14.63 -13.33 -17.80
N ILE A 129 -13.68 -13.57 -18.72
CA ILE A 129 -12.23 -13.69 -18.41
C ILE A 129 -11.67 -12.38 -17.82
N ASN A 130 -12.11 -11.24 -18.35
CA ASN A 130 -11.70 -9.93 -17.87
C ASN A 130 -12.35 -9.52 -16.53
N GLY A 131 -13.15 -10.39 -15.91
CA GLY A 131 -13.78 -10.15 -14.60
C GLY A 131 -14.89 -9.11 -14.61
N LYS A 132 -15.42 -8.79 -15.80
CA LYS A 132 -16.44 -7.74 -15.99
C LYS A 132 -17.86 -8.20 -15.62
N ILE A 133 -18.11 -9.51 -15.61
CA ILE A 133 -19.43 -10.10 -15.38
C ILE A 133 -19.44 -10.69 -13.95
N PRO A 134 -20.18 -10.10 -13.00
CA PRO A 134 -20.34 -10.69 -11.67
C PRO A 134 -21.16 -11.99 -11.76
N ILE A 135 -20.71 -13.02 -11.05
CA ILE A 135 -21.39 -14.31 -10.96
C ILE A 135 -22.23 -14.31 -9.67
N GLU A 136 -23.55 -14.32 -9.80
CA GLU A 136 -24.45 -14.52 -8.67
C GLU A 136 -24.76 -16.01 -8.55
N PHE A 137 -24.11 -16.68 -7.60
CA PHE A 137 -24.51 -18.03 -7.21
C PHE A 137 -25.77 -17.92 -6.34
N ASN A 138 -26.85 -18.54 -6.78
CA ASN A 138 -28.07 -18.65 -5.98
C ASN A 138 -27.85 -19.70 -4.88
N SER A 139 -27.04 -19.37 -3.87
CA SER A 139 -26.87 -20.20 -2.69
C SER A 139 -27.90 -19.81 -1.64
N ASN A 140 -29.16 -20.21 -1.84
CA ASN A 140 -30.08 -20.41 -0.72
C ASN A 140 -29.70 -21.68 0.04
N ILE A 141 -28.45 -21.77 0.49
CA ILE A 141 -27.98 -22.79 1.41
C ILE A 141 -27.66 -22.04 2.70
N ASN A 142 -28.57 -22.19 3.67
CA ASN A 142 -28.38 -21.68 5.01
C ASN A 142 -26.97 -22.02 5.51
N SER A 143 -26.21 -20.98 5.82
CA SER A 143 -24.87 -21.03 6.37
C SER A 143 -24.90 -21.69 7.75
N ARG A 144 -24.79 -23.03 7.81
CA ARG A 144 -24.43 -23.77 9.04
C ARG A 144 -23.97 -25.22 8.85
N GLN A 145 -24.03 -25.80 7.64
CA GLN A 145 -23.46 -27.12 7.41
C GLN A 145 -22.04 -27.00 6.87
N LYS A 146 -21.10 -27.58 7.65
CA LYS A 146 -19.69 -27.78 7.30
C LYS A 146 -19.61 -28.30 5.86
N VAL A 147 -18.99 -27.52 4.99
CA VAL A 147 -18.66 -27.95 3.63
C VAL A 147 -17.48 -28.93 3.74
N THR A 148 -17.80 -30.18 4.06
CA THR A 148 -17.00 -31.31 3.60
C THR A 148 -17.15 -31.41 2.09
N SER A 149 -16.04 -31.62 1.42
CA SER A 149 -15.88 -31.82 -0.01
C SER A 149 -16.94 -32.73 -0.64
N SER A 150 -18.01 -32.13 -1.15
CA SER A 150 -18.79 -32.61 -2.28
C SER A 150 -19.51 -31.39 -2.87
N LEU A 151 -18.78 -30.62 -3.68
CA LEU A 151 -19.40 -29.71 -4.65
C LEU A 151 -20.37 -30.55 -5.48
N ILE A 152 -21.62 -30.09 -5.61
CA ILE A 152 -22.77 -30.73 -6.24
C ILE A 152 -23.72 -31.40 -5.23
N THR A 153 -24.47 -30.56 -4.51
CA THR A 153 -25.82 -30.92 -4.08
C THR A 153 -26.74 -30.82 -5.29
N TYR A 154 -27.21 -31.95 -5.80
CA TYR A 154 -28.19 -32.04 -6.90
C TYR A 154 -29.53 -31.49 -6.43
N ASN A 155 -29.83 -30.25 -6.83
CA ASN A 155 -31.20 -29.75 -6.92
C ASN A 155 -31.50 -29.56 -8.41
N ASN A 156 -32.56 -30.21 -8.92
CA ASN A 156 -32.72 -30.58 -10.33
C ASN A 156 -32.95 -29.44 -11.34
N ASN A 157 -32.89 -28.17 -10.94
CA ASN A 157 -32.96 -27.02 -11.86
C ASN A 157 -31.92 -25.95 -11.47
N THR A 158 -30.64 -26.33 -11.47
CA THR A 158 -29.55 -25.37 -11.27
C THR A 158 -29.31 -24.60 -12.56
N TYR A 159 -29.80 -23.37 -12.62
CA TYR A 159 -29.29 -22.38 -13.58
C TYR A 159 -28.27 -21.49 -12.88
N VAL A 160 -27.23 -21.10 -13.62
CA VAL A 160 -26.32 -20.02 -13.22
C VAL A 160 -26.81 -18.75 -13.88
N LYS A 161 -27.08 -17.73 -13.07
CA LYS A 161 -27.53 -16.41 -13.55
C LYS A 161 -26.31 -15.47 -13.62
N PHE A 162 -26.08 -14.92 -14.80
CA PHE A 162 -25.09 -13.87 -15.04
C PHE A 162 -25.80 -12.55 -15.34
N ILE A 163 -25.35 -11.48 -14.71
CA ILE A 163 -25.81 -10.12 -15.01
C ILE A 163 -24.69 -9.42 -15.78
N TRP A 164 -24.78 -9.44 -17.11
CA TRP A 164 -23.81 -8.82 -18.00
C TRP A 164 -24.19 -7.37 -18.28
N LYS A 165 -23.62 -6.45 -17.51
CA LYS A 165 -23.79 -5.01 -17.75
C LYS A 165 -22.96 -4.59 -18.96
N LYS A 166 -23.59 -4.13 -20.03
CA LYS A 166 -22.93 -3.68 -21.28
C LYS A 166 -22.87 -2.14 -21.32
N GLY A 167 -21.88 -1.59 -22.03
CA GLY A 167 -21.84 -0.17 -22.36
C GLY A 167 -21.43 0.82 -21.25
N ILE A 168 -21.94 2.05 -21.38
CA ILE A 168 -21.50 3.31 -20.72
C ILE A 168 -21.65 3.29 -19.18
N ASN A 169 -22.49 2.42 -18.64
CA ASN A 169 -22.83 2.38 -17.22
C ASN A 169 -21.63 1.99 -16.33
N TRP A 170 -20.69 1.18 -16.83
CA TRP A 170 -19.45 0.91 -16.08
C TRP A 170 -18.54 2.12 -15.93
N TYR A 171 -18.50 2.98 -16.95
CA TYR A 171 -17.71 4.21 -16.88
C TYR A 171 -18.30 5.15 -15.83
N ILE A 172 -19.62 5.32 -15.80
CA ILE A 172 -20.31 6.20 -14.85
C ILE A 172 -20.21 5.66 -13.42
N VAL A 173 -20.50 4.37 -13.20
CA VAL A 173 -20.37 3.73 -11.87
C VAL A 173 -18.92 3.74 -11.40
N GLY A 174 -17.97 3.51 -12.31
CA GLY A 174 -16.53 3.60 -12.03
C GLY A 174 -16.09 5.02 -11.65
N LEU A 175 -16.60 6.05 -12.34
CA LEU A 175 -16.35 7.46 -12.01
C LEU A 175 -16.97 7.85 -10.66
N TYR A 176 -18.18 7.38 -10.34
CA TYR A 176 -18.88 7.68 -9.10
C TYR A 176 -18.24 7.00 -7.86
N LEU A 177 -17.96 5.69 -7.94
CA LEU A 177 -17.25 4.97 -6.87
C LEU A 177 -15.88 5.62 -6.57
N LYS A 178 -15.28 6.24 -7.58
CA LYS A 178 -14.00 6.94 -7.50
C LYS A 178 -14.14 8.36 -6.96
N TYR A 179 -15.21 9.10 -7.31
CA TYR A 179 -15.57 10.34 -6.63
C TYR A 179 -15.74 10.11 -5.13
N LEU A 180 -16.47 9.07 -4.73
CA LEU A 180 -16.61 8.67 -3.32
C LEU A 180 -15.26 8.31 -2.68
N SER A 181 -14.35 7.65 -3.41
CA SER A 181 -12.99 7.35 -2.91
C SER A 181 -12.15 8.62 -2.70
N ILE A 182 -12.21 9.58 -3.63
CA ILE A 182 -11.51 10.86 -3.56
C ILE A 182 -12.06 11.71 -2.42
N VAL A 183 -13.39 11.79 -2.29
CA VAL A 183 -14.06 12.49 -1.20
C VAL A 183 -13.67 11.87 0.15
N LYS A 184 -13.62 10.53 0.26
CA LYS A 184 -13.10 9.86 1.47
C LYS A 184 -11.62 10.15 1.76
N GLN A 185 -10.79 10.32 0.73
CA GLN A 185 -9.37 10.67 0.92
C GLN A 185 -9.19 12.14 1.34
N ILE A 186 -10.01 13.05 0.83
CA ILE A 186 -9.99 14.48 1.19
C ILE A 186 -10.59 14.69 2.59
N LEU A 187 -11.68 13.99 2.91
CA LEU A 187 -12.39 14.10 4.19
C LEU A 187 -11.73 13.31 5.32
N ASN A 188 -10.83 12.37 5.03
CA ASN A 188 -10.01 11.78 6.07
C ASN A 188 -8.90 12.79 6.41
N PRO A 189 -8.97 13.49 7.55
CA PRO A 189 -7.85 14.31 7.96
C PRO A 189 -6.64 13.41 8.02
N ILE A 190 -5.54 13.84 7.39
CA ILE A 190 -4.23 13.24 7.58
C ILE A 190 -4.06 13.20 9.10
N LYS A 191 -4.16 12.00 9.69
CA LYS A 191 -3.84 11.81 11.10
C LYS A 191 -2.35 12.06 11.19
N ILE A 192 -1.97 13.34 11.37
CA ILE A 192 -0.61 13.73 11.70
C ILE A 192 -0.33 13.02 13.00
N LEU A 193 0.41 11.92 12.91
CA LEU A 193 0.79 11.10 14.04
C LEU A 193 1.43 12.02 15.06
N ASN A 194 0.74 12.20 16.19
CA ASN A 194 1.17 13.10 17.23
C ASN A 194 2.12 12.31 18.14
N PHE A 195 3.34 12.11 17.66
CA PHE A 195 4.39 11.37 18.35
C PHE A 195 4.94 12.17 19.56
N LYS A 196 4.09 12.50 20.53
CA LYS A 196 4.49 13.26 21.73
C LYS A 196 5.55 12.55 22.59
N ARG A 197 5.81 11.26 22.35
CA ARG A 197 6.58 10.36 23.23
C ARG A 197 7.74 9.62 22.56
N ILE A 198 7.85 9.71 21.25
CA ILE A 198 9.05 9.30 20.52
C ILE A 198 9.85 10.57 20.31
N GLU A 199 11.11 10.60 20.73
CA GLU A 199 12.01 11.65 20.26
C GLU A 199 12.29 11.43 18.77
N LEU A 200 11.35 11.81 17.91
CA LEU A 200 11.43 11.61 16.45
C LEU A 200 12.66 12.27 15.83
N ASN A 201 13.24 13.26 16.53
CA ASN A 201 14.46 13.93 16.12
C ASN A 201 15.70 13.03 16.26
N SER A 202 15.60 11.89 16.95
CA SER A 202 16.72 10.96 17.17
C SER A 202 17.05 10.08 15.97
N LEU A 203 16.08 9.81 15.08
CA LEU A 203 16.30 8.97 13.90
C LEU A 203 16.62 9.82 12.66
N PRO A 204 17.87 9.84 12.20
CA PRO A 204 18.26 10.50 10.96
C PRO A 204 17.78 9.72 9.74
N ILE A 205 17.37 10.45 8.71
CA ILE A 205 16.99 9.92 7.39
C ILE A 205 17.71 10.72 6.33
N PHE A 206 18.27 10.04 5.34
CA PHE A 206 19.07 10.65 4.29
C PHE A 206 18.29 10.68 2.99
N ALA A 207 18.38 11.79 2.26
CA ALA A 207 17.84 11.92 0.92
C ALA A 207 18.83 12.68 0.05
N ILE A 208 18.71 12.51 -1.26
CA ILE A 208 19.46 13.30 -2.22
C ILE A 208 18.59 14.48 -2.66
N SER A 209 19.17 15.68 -2.58
CA SER A 209 18.53 16.90 -3.06
C SER A 209 19.39 17.63 -4.06
N ASN A 210 18.79 18.53 -4.83
CA ASN A 210 19.55 19.51 -5.61
C ASN A 210 20.02 20.68 -4.73
N GLN A 211 20.71 21.64 -5.35
CA GLN A 211 21.13 22.88 -4.70
C GLN A 211 19.99 23.75 -4.13
N TYR A 212 18.77 23.57 -4.61
CA TYR A 212 17.54 24.25 -4.17
C TYR A 212 16.78 23.48 -3.09
N ASN A 213 17.39 22.45 -2.48
CA ASN A 213 16.78 21.58 -1.47
C ASN A 213 15.53 20.81 -1.93
N GLN A 214 15.40 20.58 -3.24
CA GLN A 214 14.34 19.74 -3.80
C GLN A 214 14.83 18.29 -3.85
N ILE A 215 14.03 17.35 -3.37
CA ILE A 215 14.36 15.92 -3.39
C ILE A 215 14.35 15.42 -4.83
N ILE A 216 15.40 14.66 -5.19
CA ILE A 216 15.47 13.98 -6.47
C ILE A 216 14.55 12.76 -6.45
N MET A 217 13.73 12.62 -7.49
CA MET A 217 12.79 11.51 -7.66
C MET A 217 13.03 10.84 -9.02
N SER A 218 12.80 9.53 -9.09
CA SER A 218 12.80 8.78 -10.35
C SER A 218 11.38 8.63 -10.88
N GLU A 219 11.23 8.53 -12.19
CA GLU A 219 9.97 8.06 -12.79
C GLU A 219 9.73 6.59 -12.40
N SER A 220 8.47 6.22 -12.19
CA SER A 220 8.10 4.84 -11.87
C SER A 220 8.17 3.97 -13.12
N ALA A 221 8.61 2.71 -12.95
CA ALA A 221 8.71 1.75 -14.06
C ALA A 221 7.36 1.52 -14.78
N ASP A 222 6.24 1.71 -14.07
CA ASP A 222 4.89 1.60 -14.60
C ASP A 222 4.59 2.62 -15.71
N GLN A 223 5.33 3.73 -15.78
CA GLN A 223 5.17 4.72 -16.84
C GLN A 223 5.96 4.39 -18.11
N LEU A 224 7.14 3.78 -17.96
CA LEU A 224 8.03 3.48 -19.09
C LEU A 224 7.40 2.45 -20.06
N ILE A 225 6.51 1.59 -19.55
CA ILE A 225 5.83 0.56 -20.34
C ILE A 225 4.69 1.13 -21.21
N LEU A 226 4.18 2.33 -20.88
CA LEU A 226 2.96 2.87 -21.49
C LEU A 226 3.17 3.78 -22.71
N GLN A 227 4.42 4.17 -23.00
CA GLN A 227 4.74 5.27 -23.93
C GLN A 227 4.65 4.98 -25.45
N LYS A 228 4.09 3.85 -25.90
CA LYS A 228 4.27 3.41 -27.31
C LYS A 228 3.12 3.63 -28.31
N ASP A 229 1.89 3.98 -27.92
CA ASP A 229 0.74 4.02 -28.87
C ASP A 229 -0.15 5.27 -28.80
N LEU A 230 -0.89 5.63 -29.87
CA LEU A 230 -1.83 6.78 -29.86
C LEU A 230 -3.06 6.57 -28.95
N TRP A 231 -3.44 5.32 -28.67
CA TRP A 231 -4.42 4.97 -27.63
C TRP A 231 -3.96 5.37 -26.22
N HIS A 232 -2.69 5.76 -26.07
CA HIS A 232 -2.09 6.28 -24.84
C HIS A 232 -2.69 7.61 -24.41
N SER A 233 -3.22 8.47 -25.28
CA SER A 233 -3.80 9.76 -24.86
C SER A 233 -5.13 9.55 -24.10
N LEU A 234 -6.01 8.69 -24.61
CA LEU A 234 -7.26 8.31 -23.93
C LEU A 234 -7.01 7.42 -22.71
N TYR A 235 -6.03 6.51 -22.79
CA TYR A 235 -5.62 5.69 -21.67
C TYR A 235 -4.89 6.50 -20.59
N ASN A 236 -4.12 7.53 -20.94
CA ASN A 236 -3.53 8.50 -20.01
C ASN A 236 -4.58 9.43 -19.44
N TRP A 237 -5.59 9.84 -20.20
CA TRP A 237 -6.71 10.59 -19.64
C TRP A 237 -7.42 9.74 -18.59
N TYR A 238 -7.69 8.46 -18.89
CA TYR A 238 -8.26 7.49 -17.93
C TYR A 238 -7.34 7.20 -16.73
N ASN A 239 -6.03 7.03 -16.97
CA ASN A 239 -5.03 6.73 -15.94
C ASN A 239 -4.59 7.95 -15.13
N ALA A 240 -4.65 9.17 -15.67
CA ALA A 240 -4.39 10.41 -14.94
C ALA A 240 -5.40 10.57 -13.78
N PHE A 241 -6.58 9.97 -13.93
CA PHE A 241 -7.55 9.87 -12.85
C PHE A 241 -7.30 8.68 -11.93
N LEU A 242 -6.68 7.57 -12.37
CA LEU A 242 -6.28 6.46 -11.49
C LEU A 242 -5.06 6.92 -10.67
N VAL A 243 -5.06 6.67 -9.36
CA VAL A 243 -3.95 7.06 -8.46
C VAL A 243 -2.74 6.14 -8.73
N LYS A 244 -2.11 6.28 -9.89
CA LYS A 244 -0.83 5.65 -10.20
C LYS A 244 0.28 6.60 -9.75
N LYS A 245 1.19 6.08 -8.94
CA LYS A 245 2.35 6.82 -8.46
C LYS A 245 3.32 6.98 -9.63
N ILE A 246 3.49 8.23 -10.06
CA ILE A 246 4.27 8.63 -11.24
C ILE A 246 5.74 8.77 -10.88
N TYR A 247 6.02 9.38 -9.73
CA TYR A 247 7.37 9.65 -9.26
C TYR A 247 7.65 8.90 -7.96
N THR A 248 8.86 8.36 -7.83
CA THR A 248 9.34 7.68 -6.63
C THR A 248 10.54 8.41 -6.04
N GLY A 249 10.42 8.89 -4.81
CA GLY A 249 11.52 9.40 -4.01
C GLY A 249 12.08 8.34 -3.09
N LEU A 250 13.41 8.26 -3.00
CA LEU A 250 14.11 7.32 -2.12
C LEU A 250 14.65 8.05 -0.90
N LEU A 251 14.44 7.46 0.26
CA LEU A 251 14.90 7.93 1.56
C LEU A 251 15.69 6.80 2.22
N PHE A 252 16.84 7.08 2.79
CA PHE A 252 17.77 6.05 3.24
C PHE A 252 17.98 6.13 4.75
N ILE A 253 18.07 4.97 5.42
CA ILE A 253 18.48 4.88 6.82
C ILE A 253 20.01 4.98 6.96
N ASN A 254 20.75 4.40 6.02
CA ASN A 254 22.21 4.40 6.00
C ASN A 254 22.74 5.53 5.09
N PRO A 255 23.65 6.40 5.57
CA PRO A 255 24.22 7.46 4.74
C PRO A 255 25.11 6.92 3.61
N LYS A 256 25.71 5.73 3.75
CA LYS A 256 26.53 5.14 2.69
C LYS A 256 25.71 4.70 1.48
N ASP A 257 24.55 4.10 1.72
CA ASP A 257 23.63 3.71 0.65
C ASP A 257 23.12 4.95 -0.11
N ALA A 258 22.88 6.05 0.61
CA ALA A 258 22.55 7.33 -0.01
C ALA A 258 23.71 7.94 -0.81
N LEU A 259 24.96 7.76 -0.34
CA LEU A 259 26.19 8.16 -1.03
C LEU A 259 26.36 7.41 -2.34
N GLU A 260 26.28 6.08 -2.29
CA GLU A 260 26.35 5.24 -3.47
C GLU A 260 25.27 5.60 -4.49
N TYR A 261 24.03 5.83 -4.04
CA TYR A 261 22.96 6.27 -4.93
C TYR A 261 23.24 7.63 -5.58
N LYS A 262 23.88 8.57 -4.86
CA LYS A 262 24.29 9.86 -5.43
C LYS A 262 25.35 9.69 -6.49
N GLU A 263 26.38 8.89 -6.20
CA GLU A 263 27.47 8.60 -7.13
C GLU A 263 26.95 7.91 -8.39
N TYR A 264 25.99 6.99 -8.24
CA TYR A 264 25.29 6.36 -9.35
C TYR A 264 24.55 7.38 -10.24
N ILE A 265 23.83 8.33 -9.64
CA ILE A 265 23.16 9.38 -10.42
C ILE A 265 24.19 10.23 -11.18
N ILE A 266 25.29 10.60 -10.52
CA ILE A 266 26.35 11.41 -11.11
C ILE A 266 27.01 10.69 -12.28
N SER A 267 27.34 9.41 -12.13
CA SER A 267 28.01 8.62 -13.17
C SER A 267 27.10 8.38 -14.37
N LYS A 268 25.80 8.13 -14.15
CA LYS A 268 24.84 7.84 -15.21
C LYS A 268 24.33 9.08 -15.94
N TYR A 269 24.20 10.21 -15.23
CA TYR A 269 23.61 11.44 -15.77
C TYR A 269 24.59 12.62 -15.70
N LEU A 270 25.69 12.52 -16.44
CA LEU A 270 26.75 13.54 -16.49
C LEU A 270 26.22 14.96 -16.73
N LYS A 271 25.24 15.13 -17.63
CA LYS A 271 24.61 16.44 -17.93
C LYS A 271 23.81 17.03 -16.77
N ALA A 272 23.19 16.19 -15.93
CA ALA A 272 22.43 16.66 -14.76
C ALA A 272 23.34 17.15 -13.62
N ASN A 273 24.59 16.71 -13.59
CA ASN A 273 25.55 17.12 -12.57
C ASN A 273 25.99 18.59 -12.75
N TYR A 274 26.18 19.04 -14.00
CA TYR A 274 26.59 20.41 -14.31
C TYR A 274 25.55 21.47 -13.93
N SER A 275 24.25 21.14 -13.97
CA SER A 275 23.19 22.12 -13.71
C SER A 275 22.60 22.08 -12.29
N ASN A 276 22.60 20.91 -11.62
CA ASN A 276 21.78 20.73 -10.41
C ASN A 276 22.55 20.54 -9.10
N ASN A 277 23.88 20.39 -9.12
CA ASN A 277 24.75 20.26 -7.94
C ASN A 277 24.10 19.44 -6.82
N LEU A 278 24.17 18.11 -6.93
CA LEU A 278 23.53 17.19 -5.98
C LEU A 278 24.16 17.29 -4.58
N LYS A 279 23.31 17.43 -3.56
CA LYS A 279 23.65 17.56 -2.15
C LYS A 279 22.97 16.48 -1.31
N PHE A 280 23.54 16.24 -0.12
CA PHE A 280 22.90 15.42 0.89
C PHE A 280 21.92 16.24 1.71
N PHE A 281 20.71 15.72 1.82
CA PHE A 281 19.73 16.19 2.78
C PHE A 281 19.69 15.22 3.96
N ILE A 282 19.84 15.75 5.17
CA ILE A 282 19.68 15.02 6.42
C ILE A 282 18.38 15.49 7.05
N GLY A 283 17.37 14.63 7.00
CA GLY A 283 16.09 14.80 7.65
C GLY A 283 15.97 13.98 8.94
N HIS A 284 14.82 14.13 9.59
CA HIS A 284 14.44 13.31 10.75
C HIS A 284 13.27 12.40 10.38
N LEU A 285 12.96 11.41 11.22
CA LEU A 285 11.81 10.52 11.02
C LEU A 285 10.47 11.26 10.84
N ASN A 286 10.30 12.40 11.51
CA ASN A 286 9.11 13.25 11.30
C ASN A 286 8.97 13.72 9.85
N PHE A 287 10.09 14.03 9.20
CA PHE A 287 10.10 14.46 7.81
C PHE A 287 9.66 13.32 6.87
N TYR A 288 10.19 12.11 7.08
CA TYR A 288 9.72 10.92 6.35
C TYR A 288 8.22 10.70 6.51
N TYR A 289 7.72 10.81 7.74
CA TYR A 289 6.30 10.66 8.00
C TYR A 289 5.46 11.70 7.27
N LYS A 290 5.88 12.96 7.33
CA LYS A 290 5.23 14.02 6.56
C LYS A 290 5.20 13.66 5.08
N LEU A 291 6.33 13.25 4.50
CA LEU A 291 6.40 12.86 3.09
C LEU A 291 5.46 11.69 2.73
N LEU A 292 5.40 10.64 3.56
CA LEU A 292 4.50 9.51 3.33
C LEU A 292 3.02 9.89 3.36
N TYR A 293 2.63 10.79 4.25
CA TYR A 293 1.23 11.16 4.45
C TYR A 293 0.80 12.41 3.67
N SER A 294 1.75 13.26 3.26
CA SER A 294 1.52 14.44 2.44
C SER A 294 1.77 14.20 0.95
N SER A 295 2.25 13.00 0.56
CA SER A 295 2.52 12.68 -0.84
C SER A 295 1.25 12.86 -1.67
N LYS A 296 1.33 13.72 -2.70
CA LYS A 296 0.26 13.89 -3.68
C LYS A 296 0.05 12.57 -4.42
N LYS A 297 -1.12 12.40 -5.05
CA LYS A 297 -1.53 11.18 -5.79
C LYS A 297 -0.47 10.60 -6.75
N ASN A 298 0.45 11.44 -7.22
CA ASN A 298 1.43 11.11 -8.25
C ASN A 298 2.85 10.87 -7.70
N THR A 299 3.06 10.95 -6.38
CA THR A 299 4.39 10.78 -5.76
C THR A 299 4.36 9.66 -4.72
N GLU A 300 5.41 8.85 -4.66
CA GLU A 300 5.63 7.84 -3.64
C GLU A 300 6.99 8.05 -3.00
N PHE A 301 7.06 7.99 -1.67
CA PHE A 301 8.33 7.94 -0.96
C PHE A 301 8.56 6.55 -0.41
N ARG A 302 9.74 5.98 -0.66
CA ARG A 302 10.15 4.67 -0.16
C ARG A 302 11.33 4.83 0.78
N LEU A 303 11.22 4.20 1.95
CA LEU A 303 12.33 4.05 2.87
C LEU A 303 13.16 2.86 2.45
N ILE A 304 14.41 3.12 2.13
CA ILE A 304 15.46 2.16 1.88
C ILE A 304 16.11 1.85 3.23
N PRO A 305 15.96 0.61 3.72
CA PRO A 305 16.61 0.19 4.94
C PRO A 305 18.13 0.13 4.77
N ASP A 306 18.87 0.04 5.88
CA ASP A 306 20.31 -0.25 5.85
C ASP A 306 20.54 -1.62 5.19
N LEU A 307 21.02 -1.59 3.95
CA LEU A 307 21.16 -2.79 3.12
C LEU A 307 22.19 -3.76 3.71
N LYS A 308 23.26 -3.21 4.29
CA LYS A 308 24.27 -4.01 4.97
C LYS A 308 23.69 -4.68 6.20
N GLU A 309 22.94 -3.95 7.02
CA GLU A 309 22.31 -4.51 8.22
C GLU A 309 21.34 -5.64 7.87
N ILE A 310 20.55 -5.50 6.80
CA ILE A 310 19.68 -6.58 6.32
C ILE A 310 20.49 -7.80 5.89
N SER A 311 21.57 -7.58 5.13
CA SER A 311 22.46 -8.66 4.71
C SER A 311 23.05 -9.41 5.91
N ASP A 312 23.52 -8.69 6.92
CA ASP A 312 24.08 -9.28 8.13
C ASP A 312 23.00 -9.98 8.98
N LEU A 313 21.79 -9.42 9.04
CA LEU A 313 20.64 -10.04 9.71
C LEU A 313 20.28 -11.39 9.10
N LEU A 314 20.18 -11.46 7.77
CA LEU A 314 19.82 -12.68 7.04
C LEU A 314 20.96 -13.69 7.01
N SER A 315 22.20 -13.27 6.79
CA SER A 315 23.32 -14.21 6.68
C SER A 315 23.78 -14.74 8.05
N LYS A 316 23.66 -13.95 9.12
CA LYS A 316 24.35 -14.22 10.38
C LYS A 316 23.44 -14.14 11.59
N TYR A 317 22.77 -13.00 11.80
CA TYR A 317 22.14 -12.73 13.09
C TYR A 317 20.90 -13.58 13.33
N GLN A 318 20.11 -13.88 12.30
CA GLN A 318 18.89 -14.67 12.45
C GLN A 318 19.11 -16.07 13.06
N TYR A 319 20.33 -16.61 12.96
CA TYR A 319 20.70 -17.93 13.51
C TYR A 319 21.19 -17.87 14.95
N TYR A 320 21.30 -16.69 15.55
CA TYR A 320 21.74 -16.55 16.93
C TYR A 320 20.65 -16.94 17.92
N LYS A 321 20.99 -17.83 18.86
CA LYS A 321 20.07 -18.30 19.92
C LYS A 321 19.50 -17.20 20.83
N ASN A 322 20.15 -16.03 20.87
CA ASN A 322 19.73 -14.91 21.69
C ASN A 322 18.87 -13.88 20.92
N ILE A 323 18.48 -14.17 19.68
CA ILE A 323 17.63 -13.31 18.85
C ILE A 323 16.27 -13.96 18.64
N ASN A 324 15.22 -13.19 18.90
CA ASN A 324 13.85 -13.59 18.63
C ASN A 324 13.18 -12.52 17.76
N PHE A 325 12.55 -12.96 16.67
CA PHE A 325 11.79 -12.08 15.80
C PHE A 325 10.38 -11.85 16.33
N ASP A 326 9.83 -10.67 16.01
CA ASP A 326 8.44 -10.35 16.24
C ASP A 326 7.51 -11.29 15.46
N LYS A 327 6.41 -11.71 16.09
CA LYS A 327 5.45 -12.64 15.48
C LYS A 327 4.73 -12.04 14.28
N GLN A 328 4.59 -10.71 14.26
CA GLN A 328 3.89 -9.99 13.20
C GLN A 328 4.85 -9.52 12.09
N GLN A 329 6.16 -9.72 12.29
CA GLN A 329 7.16 -9.40 11.27
C GLN A 329 7.10 -10.41 10.13
N ARG A 330 7.10 -9.92 8.89
CA ARG A 330 7.24 -10.77 7.71
C ARG A 330 8.72 -10.96 7.40
N TYR A 331 9.21 -12.16 7.62
CA TYR A 331 10.58 -12.56 7.33
C TYR A 331 10.63 -14.04 6.96
N GLY A 332 11.73 -14.43 6.33
CA GLY A 332 12.08 -15.82 6.09
C GLY A 332 13.58 -15.92 5.86
N ASN A 333 14.05 -17.10 5.49
CA ASN A 333 15.49 -17.38 5.41
C ASN A 333 16.26 -16.39 4.54
N ASN A 334 15.63 -15.90 3.46
CA ASN A 334 16.27 -15.07 2.43
C ASN A 334 15.62 -13.68 2.31
N TYR A 335 14.73 -13.29 3.22
CA TYR A 335 14.06 -11.99 3.13
C TYR A 335 13.68 -11.44 4.49
N PHE A 336 13.73 -10.12 4.62
CA PHE A 336 13.23 -9.37 5.77
C PHE A 336 12.50 -8.13 5.26
N GLN A 337 11.29 -7.87 5.77
CA GLN A 337 10.53 -6.69 5.36
C GLN A 337 11.01 -5.44 6.13
N GLY A 338 11.43 -4.39 5.39
CA GLY A 338 11.71 -3.03 5.88
C GLY A 338 12.93 -2.90 6.80
N GLN A 339 13.02 -1.81 7.57
CA GLN A 339 14.20 -1.55 8.41
C GLN A 339 14.16 -2.39 9.69
N PRO A 340 15.16 -3.26 9.94
CA PRO A 340 15.25 -4.00 11.20
C PRO A 340 15.53 -3.05 12.37
N ILE A 341 14.88 -3.32 13.49
CA ILE A 341 15.14 -2.67 14.77
C ILE A 341 15.40 -3.74 15.84
N TYR A 342 16.32 -3.45 16.74
CA TYR A 342 16.77 -4.35 17.80
C TYR A 342 16.42 -3.74 19.16
N ILE A 343 15.72 -4.50 20.00
CA ILE A 343 15.31 -4.09 21.34
C ILE A 343 15.84 -5.12 22.34
N ILE A 344 16.64 -4.67 23.30
CA ILE A 344 17.14 -5.54 24.38
C ILE A 344 15.96 -5.89 25.30
N LYS A 345 15.66 -7.18 25.42
CA LYS A 345 14.59 -7.66 26.29
C LYS A 345 15.01 -7.55 27.76
N PRO A 346 14.08 -7.23 28.64
CA PRO A 346 14.32 -7.29 30.07
C PRO A 346 14.61 -8.72 30.52
N ILE A 347 15.46 -8.86 31.54
CA ILE A 347 15.94 -10.16 32.02
C ILE A 347 15.85 -10.26 33.53
N LEU A 348 15.52 -11.46 34.01
CA LEU A 348 15.56 -11.79 35.42
C LEU A 348 16.96 -12.30 35.76
N VAL A 349 17.68 -11.61 36.64
CA VAL A 349 19.07 -11.95 36.99
C VAL A 349 19.30 -11.94 38.48
N LYS A 350 20.29 -12.71 38.91
CA LYS A 350 20.66 -12.81 40.32
C LYS A 350 21.71 -11.75 40.64
N ASN A 351 21.48 -10.99 41.71
CA ASN A 351 22.50 -10.14 42.32
C ASN A 351 23.56 -11.04 42.96
N LYS A 352 24.84 -10.78 42.65
CA LYS A 352 25.97 -11.58 43.15
C LYS A 352 26.14 -11.45 44.66
N ASN A 353 25.81 -10.28 45.21
CA ASN A 353 26.05 -9.95 46.61
C ASN A 353 24.91 -10.43 47.50
N THR A 354 23.66 -10.21 47.08
CA THR A 354 22.48 -10.53 47.91
C THR A 354 21.82 -11.86 47.57
N ASN A 355 22.24 -12.51 46.47
CA ASN A 355 21.61 -13.70 45.91
C ASN A 355 20.11 -13.55 45.56
N LYS A 356 19.54 -12.34 45.62
CA LYS A 356 18.16 -12.05 45.21
C LYS A 356 18.04 -11.99 43.69
N LYS A 357 16.87 -12.36 43.19
CA LYS A 357 16.51 -12.32 41.76
C LYS A 357 15.81 -11.00 41.48
N ASP A 358 16.41 -10.19 40.63
CA ASP A 358 15.90 -8.87 40.24
C ASP A 358 15.56 -8.85 38.75
N TYR A 359 14.47 -8.16 38.39
CA TYR A 359 14.05 -7.98 37.01
C TYR A 359 14.65 -6.68 36.47
N ILE A 360 15.59 -6.81 35.54
CA ILE A 360 16.38 -5.68 35.03
C ILE A 360 15.94 -5.33 33.62
N ASN A 361 15.65 -4.04 33.45
CA ASN A 361 15.31 -3.43 32.18
C ASN A 361 16.47 -2.56 31.69
N TYR A 362 16.76 -2.62 30.40
CA TYR A 362 17.70 -1.70 29.75
C TYR A 362 16.97 -0.38 29.39
N PHE A 363 17.45 0.75 29.91
CA PHE A 363 16.90 2.08 29.62
C PHE A 363 18.00 3.15 29.62
N TYR A 364 17.77 4.23 28.88
CA TYR A 364 18.55 5.46 28.98
C TYR A 364 17.82 6.47 29.86
N ASN A 365 18.57 7.20 30.68
CA ASN A 365 18.05 8.36 31.38
C ASN A 365 18.34 9.60 30.55
N MET A 366 17.30 10.26 30.04
CA MET A 366 17.42 11.51 29.30
C MET A 366 16.95 12.70 30.13
N PRO A 367 17.73 13.79 30.20
CA PRO A 367 17.32 14.98 30.92
C PRO A 367 16.21 15.72 30.16
N LYS A 368 15.10 16.04 30.83
CA LYS A 368 14.01 16.86 30.28
C LYS A 368 13.53 17.87 31.32
N ARG A 369 13.77 19.16 31.05
CA ARG A 369 13.21 20.32 31.78
C ARG A 369 13.15 20.17 33.32
N ASN A 370 14.19 19.60 33.93
CA ASN A 370 14.41 19.40 35.38
C ASN A 370 14.16 17.97 35.94
N ALA A 371 13.83 16.98 35.11
CA ALA A 371 13.75 15.57 35.53
C ALA A 371 14.44 14.62 34.54
N PHE A 372 14.80 13.42 35.00
CA PHE A 372 15.26 12.34 34.12
C PHE A 372 14.08 11.49 33.68
N ILE A 373 13.94 11.29 32.38
CA ILE A 373 12.96 10.39 31.79
C ILE A 373 13.65 9.11 31.37
N LYS A 374 13.06 7.98 31.76
CA LYS A 374 13.51 6.66 31.32
C LYS A 374 13.00 6.42 29.91
N CYS A 375 13.94 6.31 28.97
CA CYS A 375 13.68 6.03 27.57
C CYS A 375 14.12 4.60 27.24
N LYS A 376 13.23 3.83 26.62
CA LYS A 376 13.57 2.54 26.01
C LYS A 376 14.40 2.77 24.75
N ALA A 377 15.51 2.06 24.66
CA ALA A 377 16.40 2.13 23.51
C ALA A 377 15.93 1.24 22.37
N ILE A 378 15.94 1.78 21.16
CA ILE A 378 15.71 1.05 19.92
C ILE A 378 16.94 1.21 19.05
N PHE A 379 17.66 0.12 18.82
CA PHE A 379 18.88 0.14 18.03
C PHE A 379 18.56 -0.16 16.57
N LEU A 380 19.15 0.58 15.63
CA LEU A 380 18.99 0.33 14.20
C LEU A 380 20.00 -0.71 13.66
N ASN A 381 21.00 -1.07 14.45
CA ASN A 381 22.09 -1.95 14.06
C ASN A 381 22.41 -2.91 15.22
N TYR A 382 22.62 -4.18 14.91
CA TYR A 382 22.88 -5.22 15.92
C TYR A 382 24.14 -4.93 16.74
N ASP A 383 25.25 -4.54 16.10
CA ASP A 383 26.52 -4.29 16.78
C ASP A 383 26.38 -3.16 17.81
N THR A 384 25.63 -2.10 17.49
CA THR A 384 25.35 -1.03 18.46
C THR A 384 24.59 -1.54 19.69
N ALA A 385 23.62 -2.44 19.52
CA ALA A 385 22.93 -3.06 20.64
C ALA A 385 23.89 -3.90 21.52
N ILE A 386 24.84 -4.62 20.91
CA ILE A 386 25.82 -5.43 21.65
C ILE A 386 26.83 -4.56 22.39
N THR A 387 27.35 -3.50 21.76
CA THR A 387 28.27 -2.56 22.43
C THR A 387 27.59 -1.89 23.62
N ALA A 388 26.35 -1.45 23.47
CA ALA A 388 25.52 -0.90 24.53
C ALA A 388 25.30 -1.89 25.69
N TRP A 389 25.04 -3.16 25.37
CA TRP A 389 24.92 -4.22 26.38
C TRP A 389 26.23 -4.47 27.14
N ASN A 390 27.36 -4.47 26.44
CA ASN A 390 28.67 -4.63 27.07
C ASN A 390 28.94 -3.50 28.06
N LYS A 391 28.62 -2.25 27.69
CA LYS A 391 28.70 -1.10 28.60
C LYS A 391 27.79 -1.28 29.82
N PHE A 392 26.54 -1.67 29.59
CA PHE A 392 25.57 -1.93 30.66
C PHE A 392 26.06 -2.97 31.66
N LYS A 393 26.70 -4.04 31.18
CA LYS A 393 27.28 -5.07 32.04
C LYS A 393 28.43 -4.57 32.92
N LEU A 394 29.24 -3.65 32.40
CA LEU A 394 30.33 -3.05 33.18
C LEU A 394 29.78 -2.18 34.31
N GLU A 395 28.78 -1.36 34.01
CA GLU A 395 28.08 -0.50 34.99
C GLU A 395 27.32 -1.33 36.05
N HIS A 396 26.85 -2.53 35.67
CA HIS A 396 26.04 -3.41 36.51
C HIS A 396 26.78 -4.71 36.87
N SER A 397 28.07 -4.60 37.18
CA SER A 397 28.96 -5.74 37.43
C SER A 397 28.53 -6.62 38.62
N TYR A 398 27.73 -6.07 39.54
CA TYR A 398 27.15 -6.75 40.70
C TYR A 398 26.01 -7.71 40.32
N TYR A 399 25.51 -7.68 39.09
CA TYR A 399 24.56 -8.67 38.57
C TYR A 399 25.24 -9.76 37.76
N LYS A 400 24.70 -10.98 37.81
CA LYS A 400 25.15 -12.11 36.99
C LYS A 400 24.50 -12.04 35.60
N LEU A 401 24.89 -11.04 34.81
CA LEU A 401 24.34 -10.77 33.47
C LEU A 401 24.90 -11.74 32.41
N PRO A 402 24.08 -12.17 31.43
CA PRO A 402 24.52 -13.07 30.36
C PRO A 402 25.57 -12.43 29.43
N LYS A 403 26.36 -13.28 28.76
CA LYS A 403 27.38 -12.83 27.80
C LYS A 403 26.77 -12.00 26.66
N LYS A 404 25.66 -12.47 26.09
CA LYS A 404 24.87 -11.77 25.06
C LYS A 404 23.46 -11.46 25.62
N PRO A 405 22.86 -10.30 25.26
CA PRO A 405 21.49 -9.98 25.67
C PRO A 405 20.49 -10.79 24.85
N PHE A 406 19.31 -11.03 25.40
CA PHE A 406 18.16 -11.45 24.59
C PHE A 406 17.65 -10.24 23.80
N ILE A 407 17.59 -10.37 22.47
CA ILE A 407 17.23 -9.29 21.57
C ILE A 407 15.91 -9.64 20.87
N HIS A 408 14.98 -8.70 20.89
CA HIS A 408 13.78 -8.69 20.08
C HIS A 408 14.05 -7.96 18.77
N VAL A 409 13.77 -8.60 17.64
CA VAL A 409 13.90 -7.98 16.32
C VAL A 409 12.52 -7.72 15.76
N SER A 410 12.28 -6.47 15.34
CA SER A 410 11.04 -6.06 14.68
C SER A 410 11.36 -5.16 13.50
N ASN A 411 10.33 -4.72 12.80
CA ASN A 411 10.43 -3.76 11.70
C ASN A 411 10.06 -2.35 12.20
N LEU A 412 10.81 -1.35 11.75
CA LEU A 412 10.62 0.06 12.10
C LEU A 412 9.22 0.59 11.72
N GLU A 413 8.81 0.38 10.47
CA GLU A 413 7.53 0.83 9.92
C GLU A 413 6.33 0.21 10.66
N TYR A 414 6.47 -1.03 11.12
CA TYR A 414 5.48 -1.75 11.89
C TYR A 414 5.44 -1.28 13.34
N PHE A 415 6.61 -1.16 13.97
CA PHE A 415 6.77 -0.64 15.32
C PHE A 415 6.13 0.75 15.46
N LEU A 416 6.37 1.63 14.50
CA LEU A 416 5.84 2.98 14.54
C LEU A 416 4.31 3.02 14.40
N LYS A 417 3.70 2.09 13.65
CA LYS A 417 2.24 1.96 13.58
C LYS A 417 1.63 1.54 14.91
N ILE A 418 2.19 0.52 15.58
CA ILE A 418 1.66 0.03 16.87
C ILE A 418 1.92 1.01 18.01
N SER A 419 3.11 1.62 18.04
CA SER A 419 3.53 2.52 19.13
C SER A 419 2.58 3.69 19.34
N ASN A 420 1.79 4.04 18.33
CA ASN A 420 0.76 5.05 18.41
C ASN A 420 -0.50 4.62 19.18
N ASP A 421 -0.78 3.31 19.24
CA ASP A 421 -2.09 2.79 19.66
C ASP A 421 -2.08 2.18 21.07
N TYR A 422 -0.95 1.63 21.57
CA TYR A 422 -0.97 0.74 22.74
C TYR A 422 -0.21 1.18 23.99
N ASP A 423 0.82 2.03 23.90
CA ASP A 423 1.71 2.29 25.05
C ASP A 423 1.80 3.78 25.37
N LYS A 424 0.93 4.23 26.28
CA LYS A 424 0.91 5.64 26.68
C LYS A 424 2.12 6.00 27.57
N ASP A 425 2.76 5.10 28.29
CA ASP A 425 3.72 5.52 29.33
C ASP A 425 5.20 5.30 28.99
N ASN A 426 5.51 4.76 27.80
CA ASN A 426 6.88 4.43 27.40
C ASN A 426 7.46 5.48 26.42
N TYR A 427 8.58 6.10 26.81
CA TYR A 427 9.38 6.94 25.92
C TYR A 427 10.38 6.09 25.15
N PHE A 428 10.60 6.41 23.88
CA PHE A 428 11.52 5.67 23.02
C PHE A 428 12.58 6.59 22.42
N VAL A 429 13.81 6.08 22.33
CA VAL A 429 14.91 6.74 21.63
C VAL A 429 15.48 5.79 20.57
N PHE A 430 15.66 6.31 19.36
CA PHE A 430 16.32 5.58 18.29
C PHE A 430 17.82 5.82 18.37
N ILE A 431 18.58 4.73 18.26
CA ILE A 431 20.03 4.74 18.33
C ILE A 431 20.56 4.30 16.96
N PRO A 432 21.09 5.25 16.17
CA PRO A 432 21.64 4.94 14.87
C PRO A 432 22.96 4.15 15.00
N SER A 433 23.44 3.61 13.89
CA SER A 433 24.77 3.00 13.86
C SER A 433 25.85 4.04 14.21
N ILE A 434 26.98 3.58 14.75
CA ILE A 434 28.12 4.45 15.05
C ILE A 434 28.62 5.20 13.81
N GLN A 435 28.53 4.54 12.64
CA GLN A 435 28.92 5.12 11.36
C GLN A 435 27.99 6.28 10.98
N THR A 436 26.68 6.08 11.12
CA THR A 436 25.67 7.11 10.88
C THR A 436 25.83 8.29 11.84
N TYR A 437 26.08 8.03 13.12
CA TYR A 437 26.33 9.08 14.11
C TYR A 437 27.56 9.93 13.72
N ASN A 438 28.67 9.28 13.39
CA ASN A 438 29.91 9.96 12.99
C ASN A 438 29.73 10.77 11.70
N PHE A 439 28.97 10.25 10.74
CA PHE A 439 28.64 10.97 9.50
C PHE A 439 27.90 12.29 9.79
N ILE A 440 26.86 12.23 10.61
CA ILE A 440 26.07 13.42 10.99
C ILE A 440 26.91 14.42 11.77
N LYS A 441 27.78 13.94 12.67
CA LYS A 441 28.69 14.79 13.44
C LYS A 441 29.63 15.57 12.52
N LYS A 442 30.21 14.91 11.52
CA LYS A 442 31.06 15.56 10.51
C LYS A 442 30.29 16.58 9.66
N ASP A 443 29.09 16.22 9.19
CA ASP A 443 28.26 17.14 8.38
C ASP A 443 27.87 18.41 9.14
N LYS A 444 27.54 18.30 10.44
CA LYS A 444 27.27 19.46 11.30
C LYS A 444 28.48 20.38 11.41
N GLN A 445 29.67 19.83 11.68
CA GLN A 445 30.90 20.61 11.79
C GLN A 445 31.22 21.40 10.51
N VAL A 446 31.01 20.79 9.33
CA VAL A 446 31.21 21.45 8.03
C VAL A 446 30.22 22.59 7.82
N LYS A 447 28.95 22.40 8.21
CA LYS A 447 27.92 23.46 8.12
C LYS A 447 28.22 24.63 9.03
N ASP A 448 28.68 24.38 10.25
CA ASP A 448 29.02 25.45 11.20
C ASP A 448 30.19 26.29 10.68
N MET A 449 31.24 25.66 10.13
CA MET A 449 32.35 26.39 9.50
C MET A 449 31.91 27.23 8.29
N ASN A 450 31.01 26.69 7.46
CA ASN A 450 30.49 27.42 6.30
C ASN A 450 29.56 28.57 6.70
N LEU A 451 28.81 28.45 7.79
CA LEU A 451 27.99 29.54 8.33
C LEU A 451 28.85 30.70 8.83
N VAL A 452 29.96 30.40 9.53
CA VAL A 452 30.92 31.43 9.95
C VAL A 452 31.53 32.11 8.73
N LYS A 453 31.97 31.34 7.72
CA LYS A 453 32.50 31.90 6.48
C LYS A 453 31.48 32.77 5.74
N TYR A 454 30.24 32.32 5.62
CA TYR A 454 29.14 33.07 5.01
C TYR A 454 28.83 34.36 5.78
N PHE A 455 28.80 34.29 7.12
CA PHE A 455 28.62 35.46 7.97
C PHE A 455 29.76 36.47 7.82
N CYS A 456 31.01 36.00 7.76
CA CYS A 456 32.18 36.85 7.49
C CYS A 456 32.10 37.48 6.09
N ILE A 457 31.73 36.72 5.05
CA ILE A 457 31.59 37.24 3.69
C ILE A 457 30.49 38.31 3.63
N ASN A 458 29.31 38.04 4.20
CA ASN A 458 28.20 39.00 4.20
C ASN A 458 28.51 40.26 5.00
N LYS A 459 29.16 40.12 6.17
CA LYS A 459 29.67 41.28 6.91
C LYS A 459 30.73 42.04 6.11
N SER A 460 31.61 41.36 5.39
CA SER A 460 32.60 42.03 4.54
C SER A 460 31.96 42.81 3.40
N ILE A 461 30.84 42.34 2.82
CA ILE A 461 30.09 43.05 1.78
C ILE A 461 29.45 44.30 2.36
N TYR A 462 28.87 44.21 3.56
CA TYR A 462 28.31 45.34 4.28
C TYR A 462 29.38 46.38 4.66
N ILE A 463 30.55 45.92 5.13
CA ILE A 463 31.70 46.78 5.43
C ILE A 463 32.23 47.43 4.15
N LYS A 464 32.36 46.68 3.05
CA LYS A 464 32.76 47.22 1.73
C LYS A 464 31.78 48.28 1.23
N SER A 465 30.47 48.10 1.42
CA SER A 465 29.48 49.10 1.01
C SER A 465 29.53 50.34 1.89
N LEU A 466 29.76 50.19 3.19
CA LEU A 466 30.02 51.32 4.11
C LEU A 466 31.28 52.09 3.72
N PHE A 467 32.40 51.42 3.46
CA PHE A 467 33.63 52.07 3.00
C PHE A 467 33.43 52.78 1.67
N LYS A 468 32.71 52.18 0.71
CA LYS A 468 32.35 52.86 -0.54
C LYS A 468 31.50 54.11 -0.30
N ARG A 469 30.54 54.07 0.62
CA ARG A 469 29.72 55.23 0.99
C ARG A 469 30.54 56.32 1.67
N ILE A 470 31.46 55.95 2.56
CA ILE A 470 32.36 56.90 3.24
C ILE A 470 33.29 57.55 2.22
N VAL A 471 33.95 56.75 1.36
CA VAL A 471 34.82 57.26 0.28
C VAL A 471 34.03 58.16 -0.66
N TRP A 472 32.83 57.76 -1.09
CA TRP A 472 31.97 58.64 -1.90
C TRP A 472 31.56 59.90 -1.16
N SER A 473 31.20 59.85 0.12
CA SER A 473 30.84 61.05 0.88
C SER A 473 32.01 62.02 1.05
N LEU A 474 33.25 61.51 1.08
CA LEU A 474 34.47 62.30 1.16
C LEU A 474 34.91 62.83 -0.21
N SER A 475 34.69 62.07 -1.29
CA SER A 475 35.07 62.47 -2.64
C SER A 475 34.02 63.31 -3.36
N SER A 476 32.74 63.22 -2.98
CA SER A 476 31.62 63.90 -3.65
C SER A 476 31.30 65.28 -3.08
N ARG A 477 32.29 65.99 -2.51
CA ARG A 477 32.15 67.43 -2.16
C ARG A 477 32.20 68.32 -3.42
N GLN A 478 31.46 67.96 -4.45
CA GLN A 478 30.96 68.92 -5.43
C GLN A 478 29.45 68.79 -5.45
N PRO A 479 28.71 69.89 -5.22
CA PRO A 479 27.25 69.84 -5.32
C PRO A 479 26.88 69.42 -6.73
N VAL A 480 25.96 68.45 -6.82
CA VAL A 480 25.24 68.19 -8.06
C VAL A 480 24.34 69.40 -8.24
N ASN A 481 24.75 70.36 -9.06
CA ASN A 481 23.86 71.42 -9.54
C ASN A 481 22.72 70.74 -10.29
N TRP A 482 21.52 70.78 -9.70
CA TRP A 482 20.25 70.58 -10.41
C TRP A 482 19.74 71.92 -10.90
#